data_AF-A0A2K6T1F9-F1
#
_entry.id   AF-A0A2K6T1F9-F1
#
_cell.length_a   1.000
_cell.length_b   1.000
_cell.length_c   1.000
_cell.angle_alpha   90.00
_cell.angle_beta   90.00
_cell.angle_gamma   90.00
#
_symmetry.space_group_name_H-M   'P 1'
#
loop_
_entity.id
_entity.type
_entity.pdbx_description
1 polymer ?
#
loop_
_entity_poly.entity_id
_entity_poly.type
_entity_poly.pdbx_seq_one_letter_code
_entity_poly.pdbx_strand_id
1 'polypeptide(L)'
;MPILLFLVDTSASMNQRTDLGPSYLDIAKGAVELFLKLRARDPASRGDRYMLVTYDEPPYCIKVGWKENNATFMSELKNLQASGLTTLGQALRSSFEIHFFLEPSILITVTDGNKLTSTAGVQEELHLPLNSPLPGSELTKEPFHWDQRLFALVLRLPGVASTEPEQLGSVPTDESAITQMCEVTGGRSYFVRTQRMLNQCLESLVQKVQSDVVINFEKNGTRRWTYGFTRPSNSFAAQPWHSCHKLIYVRPNSKTGVPVGLWPIPESFWPDQNLPSLPPRTSHPVVRFSCVDCEPMVIDKLPFDKYELEPSPLSQYILEQKSPHTCWQVLIVTYYLEFLRCNYIYIYVCVCVCVCVCVYIFWRV
;
A
#
# COMPACT_ATOMS: atom_id res chain seq x y z
N MET A 1 -10.25 -10.99 8.79
CA MET A 1 -9.00 -11.46 9.40
C MET A 1 -7.92 -11.23 8.37
N PRO A 2 -6.85 -10.47 8.64
CA PRO A 2 -5.83 -10.20 7.64
C PRO A 2 -4.94 -11.42 7.43
N ILE A 3 -4.53 -11.64 6.19
CA ILE A 3 -3.44 -12.57 5.84
C ILE A 3 -2.14 -11.77 5.83
N LEU A 4 -1.15 -12.20 6.59
CA LEU A 4 0.18 -11.60 6.60
C LEU A 4 1.14 -12.52 5.83
N LEU A 5 1.65 -12.02 4.72
CA LEU A 5 2.66 -12.72 3.93
C LEU A 5 4.03 -12.12 4.18
N PHE A 6 4.96 -12.96 4.59
CA PHE A 6 6.37 -12.61 4.68
C PHE A 6 7.09 -13.05 3.42
N LEU A 7 7.59 -12.08 2.66
CA LEU A 7 8.45 -12.31 1.51
C LEU A 7 9.90 -12.11 1.95
N VAL A 8 10.63 -13.19 2.15
CA VAL A 8 12.01 -13.13 2.64
C VAL A 8 12.97 -13.32 1.47
N ASP A 9 13.80 -12.32 1.25
CA ASP A 9 14.92 -12.42 0.33
C ASP A 9 15.89 -13.51 0.80
N THR A 10 16.08 -14.49 -0.06
CA THR A 10 16.92 -15.67 0.13
C THR A 10 18.03 -15.69 -0.91
N SER A 11 18.30 -14.58 -1.58
CA SER A 11 19.40 -14.46 -2.53
C SER A 11 20.77 -14.59 -1.87
N ALA A 12 21.79 -14.87 -2.68
CA ALA A 12 23.15 -15.03 -2.19
C ALA A 12 23.72 -13.76 -1.51
N SER A 13 23.23 -12.57 -1.86
CA SER A 13 23.69 -11.30 -1.27
C SER A 13 23.27 -11.15 0.20
N MET A 14 22.22 -11.86 0.64
CA MET A 14 21.80 -11.91 2.05
C MET A 14 22.79 -12.64 2.98
N ASN A 15 23.85 -13.25 2.44
CA ASN A 15 24.94 -13.84 3.21
C ASN A 15 25.94 -12.80 3.76
N GLN A 16 25.84 -11.53 3.36
CA GLN A 16 26.68 -10.48 3.92
C GLN A 16 26.49 -10.36 5.44
N ARG A 17 27.58 -10.08 6.15
CA ARG A 17 27.63 -10.03 7.61
C ARG A 17 27.67 -8.60 8.11
N THR A 18 26.98 -8.35 9.20
CA THR A 18 27.08 -7.07 9.92
C THR A 18 28.33 -7.03 10.79
N ASP A 19 28.65 -5.85 11.29
CA ASP A 19 29.66 -5.62 12.34
C ASP A 19 29.48 -6.53 13.57
N LEU A 20 28.24 -6.83 13.95
CA LEU A 20 27.88 -7.71 15.06
C LEU A 20 28.07 -9.21 14.77
N GLY A 21 28.37 -9.61 13.52
CA GLY A 21 28.60 -11.00 13.11
C GLY A 21 27.47 -11.78 12.40
N PRO A 22 26.15 -11.56 12.66
CA PRO A 22 25.09 -12.30 11.96
C PRO A 22 24.98 -11.91 10.49
N SER A 23 24.46 -12.83 9.67
CA SER A 23 24.12 -12.52 8.28
C SER A 23 22.84 -11.69 8.18
N TYR A 24 22.61 -11.04 7.04
CA TYR A 24 21.35 -10.33 6.81
C TYR A 24 20.15 -11.27 6.84
N LEU A 25 20.31 -12.51 6.37
CA LEU A 25 19.25 -13.52 6.47
C LEU A 25 18.93 -13.85 7.93
N ASP A 26 19.92 -13.95 8.81
CA ASP A 26 19.69 -14.20 10.24
C ASP A 26 18.94 -13.03 10.89
N ILE A 27 19.28 -11.80 10.51
CA ILE A 27 18.56 -10.60 10.95
C ILE A 27 17.12 -10.59 10.42
N ALA A 28 16.91 -10.98 9.17
CA ALA A 28 15.58 -11.10 8.57
C ALA A 28 14.71 -12.13 9.31
N LYS A 29 15.26 -13.33 9.59
CA LYS A 29 14.58 -14.35 10.41
C LYS A 29 14.22 -13.79 11.79
N GLY A 30 15.17 -13.16 12.47
CA GLY A 30 14.94 -12.52 13.77
C GLY A 30 13.88 -11.42 13.74
N ALA A 31 13.83 -10.63 12.66
CA ALA A 31 12.82 -9.60 12.46
C ALA A 31 11.41 -10.19 12.34
N VAL A 32 11.26 -11.27 11.56
CA VAL A 32 9.98 -11.99 11.43
C VAL A 32 9.56 -12.59 12.76
N GLU A 33 10.46 -13.24 13.49
CA GLU A 33 10.14 -13.80 14.82
C GLU A 33 9.72 -12.70 15.81
N LEU A 34 10.42 -11.57 15.82
CA LEU A 34 10.09 -10.44 16.68
C LEU A 34 8.74 -9.83 16.30
N PHE A 35 8.47 -9.69 15.01
CA PHE A 35 7.18 -9.21 14.53
C PHE A 35 6.03 -10.08 15.02
N LEU A 36 6.14 -11.42 14.89
CA LEU A 36 5.13 -12.35 15.37
C LEU A 36 4.91 -12.22 16.88
N LYS A 37 5.98 -12.04 17.67
CA LYS A 37 5.90 -11.81 19.12
C LYS A 37 5.22 -10.48 19.47
N LEU A 38 5.51 -9.41 18.73
CA LEU A 38 4.87 -8.12 18.92
C LEU A 38 3.39 -8.18 18.55
N ARG A 39 3.05 -8.83 17.43
CA ARG A 39 1.67 -8.99 16.96
C ARG A 39 0.85 -9.86 17.91
N ALA A 40 1.44 -10.90 18.51
CA ALA A 40 0.78 -11.75 19.51
C ALA A 40 0.35 -11.02 20.80
N ARG A 41 0.86 -9.80 21.04
CA ARG A 41 0.40 -8.95 22.16
C ARG A 41 -0.98 -8.34 21.90
N ASP A 42 -1.37 -8.21 20.63
CA ASP A 42 -2.67 -7.67 20.23
C ASP A 42 -3.73 -8.79 20.25
N PRO A 43 -4.84 -8.65 21.00
CA PRO A 43 -5.91 -9.64 21.01
C PRO A 43 -6.54 -9.87 19.63
N ALA A 44 -6.46 -8.90 18.70
CA ALA A 44 -6.94 -9.05 17.33
C ALA A 44 -6.14 -10.08 16.51
N SER A 45 -4.92 -10.44 16.95
CA SER A 45 -4.03 -11.33 16.19
C SER A 45 -4.42 -12.81 16.22
N ARG A 46 -5.40 -13.20 17.06
CA ARG A 46 -5.82 -14.60 17.21
C ARG A 46 -6.38 -15.20 15.91
N GLY A 47 -6.81 -14.36 14.98
CA GLY A 47 -7.32 -14.76 13.68
C GLY A 47 -6.34 -14.61 12.52
N ASP A 48 -5.13 -14.11 12.76
CA ASP A 48 -4.19 -13.83 11.67
C ASP A 48 -3.64 -15.12 11.07
N ARG A 49 -3.52 -15.15 9.74
CA ARG A 49 -2.89 -16.25 9.00
C ARG A 49 -1.54 -15.79 8.47
N TYR A 50 -0.52 -16.62 8.60
CA TYR A 50 0.84 -16.30 8.18
C TYR A 50 1.26 -17.16 7.00
N MET A 51 1.87 -16.54 6.01
CA MET A 51 2.44 -17.21 4.84
C MET A 51 3.90 -16.81 4.68
N LEU A 52 4.71 -17.73 4.17
CA LEU A 52 6.14 -17.51 3.94
C LEU A 52 6.46 -17.80 2.47
N VAL A 53 7.01 -16.78 1.79
CA VAL A 53 7.44 -16.86 0.40
C VAL A 53 8.90 -16.44 0.29
N THR A 54 9.64 -17.11 -0.60
CA THR A 54 11.05 -16.88 -0.92
C THR A 54 11.23 -16.43 -2.37
N TYR A 55 12.47 -16.15 -2.78
CA TYR A 55 12.83 -15.77 -4.15
C TYR A 55 13.07 -16.97 -5.08
N ASP A 56 12.79 -18.18 -4.60
CA ASP A 56 12.87 -19.38 -5.42
C ASP A 56 11.89 -19.32 -6.60
N GLU A 57 12.13 -20.15 -7.61
CA GLU A 57 11.21 -20.24 -8.75
C GLU A 57 9.91 -20.98 -8.36
N PRO A 58 8.75 -20.57 -8.91
CA PRO A 58 7.51 -21.33 -8.74
C PRO A 58 7.67 -22.79 -9.22
N PRO A 59 7.15 -23.78 -8.48
CA PRO A 59 6.27 -23.67 -7.31
C PRO A 59 7.00 -23.62 -5.95
N TYR A 60 8.33 -23.68 -5.92
CA TYR A 60 9.11 -23.78 -4.68
C TYR A 60 9.25 -22.48 -3.89
N CYS A 61 8.77 -21.36 -4.45
CA CYS A 61 8.71 -20.06 -3.79
C CYS A 61 7.84 -20.07 -2.53
N ILE A 62 6.81 -20.92 -2.46
CA ILE A 62 5.93 -21.01 -1.29
C ILE A 62 6.52 -22.02 -0.33
N LYS A 63 7.00 -21.55 0.83
CA LYS A 63 7.47 -22.43 1.91
C LYS A 63 6.35 -22.81 2.86
N VAL A 64 5.44 -21.87 3.12
CA VAL A 64 4.35 -22.05 4.09
C VAL A 64 3.07 -21.45 3.49
N GLY A 65 2.07 -22.30 3.29
CA GLY A 65 0.75 -21.91 2.78
C GLY A 65 -0.22 -21.39 3.85
N TRP A 66 -1.39 -20.88 3.43
CA TRP A 66 -2.41 -20.30 4.32
C TRP A 66 -3.08 -21.30 5.27
N LYS A 67 -2.96 -22.61 5.01
CA LYS A 67 -3.55 -23.68 5.83
C LYS A 67 -2.62 -24.20 6.92
N GLU A 68 -1.38 -23.74 6.94
CA GLU A 68 -0.36 -24.29 7.82
C GLU A 68 -0.39 -23.64 9.21
N ASN A 69 0.15 -24.36 10.19
CA ASN A 69 0.18 -23.89 11.56
C ASN A 69 1.46 -23.06 11.83
N ASN A 70 1.46 -22.35 12.95
CA ASN A 70 2.59 -21.51 13.36
C ASN A 70 3.88 -22.33 13.61
N ALA A 71 3.76 -23.59 14.03
CA ALA A 71 4.93 -24.44 14.25
C ALA A 71 5.66 -24.78 12.94
N THR A 72 4.92 -25.12 11.87
CA THR A 72 5.47 -25.34 10.53
C THR A 72 6.08 -24.04 10.00
N PHE A 73 5.40 -22.91 10.19
CA PHE A 73 5.93 -21.60 9.81
C PHE A 73 7.30 -21.32 10.43
N MET A 74 7.42 -21.50 11.75
CA MET A 74 8.67 -21.27 12.48
C MET A 74 9.76 -22.28 12.11
N SER A 75 9.40 -23.52 11.77
CA SER A 75 10.35 -24.53 11.30
C SER A 75 10.94 -24.14 9.94
N GLU A 76 10.09 -23.81 8.97
CA GLU A 76 10.51 -23.40 7.62
C GLU A 76 11.31 -22.10 7.65
N LEU A 77 10.90 -21.12 8.47
CA LEU A 77 11.63 -19.86 8.66
C LEU A 77 13.07 -20.12 9.14
N LYS A 78 13.28 -21.05 10.07
CA LYS A 78 14.61 -21.40 10.58
C LYS A 78 15.47 -22.07 9.51
N ASN A 79 14.84 -22.91 8.68
CA ASN A 79 15.52 -23.70 7.65
C ASN A 79 15.90 -22.90 6.39
N LEU A 80 15.40 -21.67 6.21
CA LEU A 80 15.74 -20.84 5.05
C LEU A 80 17.26 -20.70 4.87
N GLN A 81 17.71 -20.82 3.63
CA GLN A 81 19.10 -20.64 3.23
C GLN A 81 19.19 -19.48 2.24
N ALA A 82 20.27 -18.70 2.33
CA ALA A 82 20.55 -17.61 1.40
C ALA A 82 21.31 -18.17 0.19
N SER A 83 20.57 -18.63 -0.81
CA SER A 83 21.06 -19.14 -2.08
C SER A 83 20.16 -18.68 -3.22
N GLY A 84 20.75 -18.20 -4.31
CA GLY A 84 20.01 -17.84 -5.51
C GLY A 84 20.18 -16.38 -5.93
N LEU A 85 19.36 -15.98 -6.89
CA LEU A 85 19.36 -14.65 -7.50
C LEU A 85 18.34 -13.73 -6.81
N THR A 86 18.52 -12.41 -6.95
CA THR A 86 17.58 -11.39 -6.46
C THR A 86 16.42 -11.18 -7.44
N THR A 87 15.53 -12.17 -7.56
CA THR A 87 14.37 -12.22 -8.46
C THR A 87 13.12 -11.54 -7.87
N LEU A 88 13.27 -10.36 -7.26
CA LEU A 88 12.20 -9.63 -6.56
C LEU A 88 10.91 -9.51 -7.38
N GLY A 89 10.99 -9.19 -8.66
CA GLY A 89 9.81 -9.00 -9.51
C GLY A 89 8.97 -10.27 -9.68
N GLN A 90 9.62 -11.42 -9.87
CA GLN A 90 8.95 -12.71 -9.98
C GLN A 90 8.35 -13.15 -8.64
N ALA A 91 9.08 -12.92 -7.55
CA ALA A 91 8.64 -13.27 -6.20
C ALA A 91 7.44 -12.42 -5.74
N LEU A 92 7.47 -11.10 -6.03
CA LEU A 92 6.33 -10.20 -5.78
C LEU A 92 5.11 -10.59 -6.61
N ARG A 93 5.29 -10.85 -7.90
CA ARG A 93 4.20 -11.31 -8.76
C ARG A 93 3.55 -12.57 -8.20
N SER A 94 4.36 -13.58 -7.90
CA SER A 94 3.86 -14.84 -7.32
C SER A 94 3.12 -14.57 -6.01
N SER A 95 3.66 -13.68 -5.16
CA SER A 95 3.03 -13.29 -3.89
C SER A 95 1.66 -12.63 -4.09
N PHE A 96 1.52 -11.72 -5.07
CA PHE A 96 0.23 -11.11 -5.39
C PHE A 96 -0.77 -12.11 -5.97
N GLU A 97 -0.31 -12.99 -6.87
CA GLU A 97 -1.14 -14.02 -7.51
C GLU A 97 -1.62 -15.11 -6.53
N ILE A 98 -0.89 -15.43 -5.48
CA ILE A 98 -1.31 -16.49 -4.52
C ILE A 98 -2.61 -16.12 -3.77
N HIS A 99 -2.98 -14.85 -3.71
CA HIS A 99 -4.07 -14.34 -2.87
C HIS A 99 -5.34 -14.08 -3.69
N PHE A 100 -5.93 -15.12 -4.27
CA PHE A 100 -7.25 -15.08 -4.93
C PHE A 100 -8.44 -15.02 -3.95
N PHE A 101 -8.20 -15.03 -2.64
CA PHE A 101 -9.25 -14.98 -1.63
C PHE A 101 -9.47 -13.53 -1.18
N LEU A 102 -10.75 -13.13 -1.08
CA LEU A 102 -11.28 -11.79 -0.73
C LEU A 102 -10.89 -11.27 0.68
N GLU A 103 -9.82 -11.78 1.28
CA GLU A 103 -9.33 -11.36 2.60
C GLU A 103 -8.21 -10.33 2.43
N PRO A 104 -8.24 -9.21 3.18
CA PRO A 104 -7.21 -8.18 3.09
C PRO A 104 -5.84 -8.77 3.42
N SER A 105 -4.83 -8.44 2.61
CA SER A 105 -3.49 -9.01 2.76
C SER A 105 -2.41 -7.94 2.94
N ILE A 106 -1.45 -8.26 3.79
CA ILE A 106 -0.31 -7.40 4.05
C ILE A 106 0.94 -8.18 3.71
N LEU A 107 1.67 -7.65 2.74
CA LEU A 107 2.92 -8.21 2.25
C LEU A 107 4.07 -7.47 2.95
N ILE A 108 4.88 -8.20 3.71
CA ILE A 108 6.08 -7.68 4.37
C ILE A 108 7.27 -8.31 3.69
N THR A 109 7.98 -7.54 2.88
CA THR A 109 9.19 -7.99 2.19
C THR A 109 10.43 -7.57 2.97
N VAL A 110 11.36 -8.50 3.16
CA VAL A 110 12.66 -8.23 3.79
C VAL A 110 13.74 -8.49 2.76
N THR A 111 14.54 -7.47 2.44
CA THR A 111 15.57 -7.51 1.40
C THR A 111 16.77 -6.66 1.78
N ASP A 112 17.91 -6.88 1.15
CA ASP A 112 19.10 -6.03 1.29
C ASP A 112 19.03 -4.74 0.46
N GLY A 113 18.07 -4.63 -0.47
CA GLY A 113 17.89 -3.48 -1.35
C GLY A 113 19.09 -3.22 -2.28
N ASN A 114 19.86 -4.27 -2.57
CA ASN A 114 20.90 -4.25 -3.58
C ASN A 114 20.32 -4.38 -4.99
N LYS A 115 21.18 -4.31 -6.02
CA LYS A 115 20.71 -4.40 -7.42
C LYS A 115 19.99 -5.73 -7.68
N LEU A 116 18.92 -5.66 -8.47
CA LEU A 116 18.12 -6.81 -8.85
C LEU A 116 18.90 -7.65 -9.87
N THR A 117 18.86 -8.97 -9.75
CA THR A 117 19.58 -9.88 -10.63
C THR A 117 18.63 -10.90 -11.22
N SER A 118 18.78 -11.11 -12.51
CA SER A 118 18.08 -12.12 -13.30
C SER A 118 19.11 -13.00 -14.01
N THR A 119 18.67 -14.12 -14.56
CA THR A 119 19.52 -14.98 -15.41
C THR A 119 20.10 -14.23 -16.63
N ALA A 120 19.44 -13.15 -17.07
CA ALA A 120 19.89 -12.29 -18.17
C ALA A 120 20.85 -11.16 -17.75
N GLY A 121 21.06 -10.95 -16.44
CA GLY A 121 21.93 -9.91 -15.90
C GLY A 121 21.29 -9.06 -14.81
N VAL A 122 21.96 -7.94 -14.52
CA VAL A 122 21.56 -6.99 -13.47
C VAL A 122 20.49 -6.03 -14.02
N GLN A 123 19.38 -5.90 -13.31
CA GLN A 123 18.28 -4.98 -13.65
C GLN A 123 18.29 -3.80 -12.66
N GLU A 124 18.17 -2.59 -13.18
CA GLU A 124 18.08 -1.37 -12.35
C GLU A 124 16.63 -1.00 -12.02
N GLU A 125 15.67 -1.42 -12.85
CA GLU A 125 14.25 -1.14 -12.68
C GLU A 125 13.45 -2.41 -12.37
N LEU A 126 12.53 -2.29 -11.40
CA LEU A 126 11.62 -3.36 -11.02
C LEU A 126 10.44 -3.41 -11.99
N HIS A 127 10.49 -4.32 -12.95
CA HIS A 127 9.36 -4.61 -13.82
C HIS A 127 8.64 -5.87 -13.34
N LEU A 128 7.34 -5.75 -13.04
CA LEU A 128 6.49 -6.90 -12.81
C LEU A 128 5.98 -7.40 -14.17
N PRO A 129 6.20 -8.67 -14.54
CA PRO A 129 5.67 -9.19 -15.79
C PRO A 129 4.14 -9.26 -15.70
N LEU A 130 3.44 -8.36 -16.40
CA LEU A 130 1.97 -8.16 -16.30
C LEU A 130 1.13 -9.26 -16.98
N ASN A 131 1.74 -10.18 -17.73
CA ASN A 131 1.02 -11.26 -18.39
C ASN A 131 0.71 -12.38 -17.39
N SER A 132 -0.34 -12.20 -16.60
CA SER A 132 -0.87 -13.25 -15.73
C SER A 132 -1.75 -14.20 -16.53
N PRO A 133 -1.52 -15.53 -16.48
CA PRO A 133 -2.40 -16.51 -17.12
C PRO A 133 -3.69 -16.76 -16.31
N LEU A 134 -3.86 -16.06 -15.18
CA LEU A 134 -4.96 -16.30 -14.27
C LEU A 134 -6.28 -15.74 -14.82
N PRO A 135 -7.37 -16.55 -14.82
CA PRO A 135 -8.68 -16.09 -15.27
C PRO A 135 -9.15 -14.85 -14.50
N GLY A 136 -9.59 -13.82 -15.22
CA GLY A 136 -10.09 -12.57 -14.62
C GLY A 136 -8.99 -11.53 -14.35
N SER A 137 -7.72 -11.85 -14.58
CA SER A 137 -6.62 -10.86 -14.48
C SER A 137 -6.75 -9.74 -15.51
N GLU A 138 -7.45 -10.00 -16.62
CA GLU A 138 -7.79 -9.02 -17.66
C GLU A 138 -8.72 -7.90 -17.18
N LEU A 139 -9.39 -8.08 -16.03
CA LEU A 139 -10.30 -7.09 -15.46
C LEU A 139 -9.59 -6.07 -14.56
N THR A 140 -8.30 -6.25 -14.28
CA THR A 140 -7.50 -5.36 -13.43
C THR A 140 -6.26 -4.89 -14.18
N LYS A 141 -5.93 -3.59 -14.09
CA LYS A 141 -4.73 -3.06 -14.75
C LYS A 141 -3.45 -3.40 -14.01
N GLU A 142 -3.51 -3.39 -12.68
CA GLU A 142 -2.37 -3.63 -11.81
C GLU A 142 -2.34 -5.08 -11.29
N PRO A 143 -1.15 -5.62 -10.93
CA PRO A 143 -1.01 -7.00 -10.46
C PRO A 143 -1.44 -7.22 -9.00
N PHE A 144 -1.76 -6.16 -8.26
CA PHE A 144 -2.19 -6.21 -6.86
C PHE A 144 -3.65 -5.77 -6.72
N HIS A 145 -4.34 -6.21 -5.66
CA HIS A 145 -5.73 -5.81 -5.37
C HIS A 145 -5.82 -4.56 -4.46
N TRP A 146 -7.03 -4.02 -4.36
CA TRP A 146 -7.37 -2.80 -3.60
C TRP A 146 -7.15 -2.90 -2.08
N ASP A 147 -7.05 -4.13 -1.57
CA ASP A 147 -6.90 -4.49 -0.16
C ASP A 147 -5.53 -5.15 0.13
N GLN A 148 -4.58 -5.02 -0.80
CA GLN A 148 -3.22 -5.53 -0.68
C GLN A 148 -2.22 -4.40 -0.45
N ARG A 149 -1.43 -4.51 0.62
CA ARG A 149 -0.45 -3.48 0.99
C ARG A 149 0.95 -4.05 1.12
N LEU A 150 1.95 -3.40 0.51
CA LEU A 150 3.34 -3.82 0.55
C LEU A 150 4.17 -2.94 1.48
N PHE A 151 4.75 -3.54 2.52
CA PHE A 151 5.78 -2.93 3.36
C PHE A 151 7.13 -3.58 3.08
N ALA A 152 8.16 -2.76 2.89
CA ALA A 152 9.52 -3.24 2.68
C ALA A 152 10.42 -2.90 3.86
N LEU A 153 11.16 -3.89 4.37
CA LEU A 153 12.28 -3.72 5.28
C LEU A 153 13.56 -3.87 4.48
N VAL A 154 14.20 -2.75 4.16
CA VAL A 154 15.48 -2.74 3.44
C VAL A 154 16.62 -2.70 4.46
N LEU A 155 17.33 -3.81 4.57
CA LEU A 155 18.46 -3.97 5.48
C LEU A 155 19.71 -3.36 4.84
N ARG A 156 20.23 -2.27 5.41
CA ARG A 156 21.51 -1.63 5.06
C ARG A 156 22.38 -1.44 6.30
N LEU A 157 22.60 -2.54 7.03
CA LEU A 157 23.41 -2.53 8.25
C LEU A 157 24.91 -2.53 7.90
N PRO A 158 25.70 -1.57 8.40
CA PRO A 158 27.11 -1.48 8.05
C PRO A 158 27.90 -2.68 8.60
N GLY A 159 28.89 -3.13 7.82
CA GLY A 159 29.82 -4.19 8.25
C GLY A 159 30.92 -3.71 9.20
N VAL A 160 31.04 -2.39 9.39
CA VAL A 160 31.97 -1.74 10.30
C VAL A 160 31.16 -0.88 11.26
N ALA A 161 31.54 -0.85 12.54
CA ALA A 161 30.88 -0.04 13.55
C ALA A 161 30.76 1.42 13.07
N SER A 162 29.53 1.90 12.93
CA SER A 162 29.26 3.27 12.48
C SER A 162 29.55 4.26 13.60
N THR A 163 30.33 5.30 13.30
CA THR A 163 30.61 6.44 14.21
C THR A 163 29.64 7.61 14.01
N GLU A 164 28.70 7.51 13.06
CA GLU A 164 27.71 8.56 12.83
C GLU A 164 26.68 8.62 13.97
N PRO A 165 26.32 9.81 14.46
CA PRO A 165 25.32 9.97 15.50
C PRO A 165 23.95 9.47 15.01
N GLU A 166 23.30 8.59 15.79
CA GLU A 166 21.92 8.17 15.55
C GLU A 166 21.01 9.40 15.50
N GLN A 167 20.40 9.67 14.33
CA GLN A 167 19.32 10.64 14.26
C GLN A 167 18.10 10.09 15.02
N LEU A 168 17.79 10.70 16.17
CA LEU A 168 16.57 10.43 16.91
C LEU A 168 15.37 10.94 16.09
N GLY A 169 14.67 10.04 15.41
CA GLY A 169 13.55 10.43 14.56
C GLY A 169 12.85 9.25 13.89
N SER A 170 11.91 9.56 12.99
CA SER A 170 11.23 8.55 12.18
C SER A 170 12.21 7.87 11.23
N VAL A 171 12.12 6.56 11.11
CA VAL A 171 12.92 5.78 10.15
C VAL A 171 12.71 6.35 8.74
N PRO A 172 13.78 6.67 8.00
CA PRO A 172 13.68 7.23 6.65
C PRO A 172 13.21 6.19 5.63
N THR A 173 12.77 6.68 4.47
CA THR A 173 12.48 5.85 3.29
C THR A 173 13.76 5.61 2.49
N ASP A 174 13.84 4.46 1.83
CA ASP A 174 14.98 4.14 0.96
C ASP A 174 14.71 4.57 -0.49
N GLU A 175 15.76 4.87 -1.26
CA GLU A 175 15.68 5.09 -2.72
C GLU A 175 15.90 3.76 -3.49
N SER A 176 15.20 2.70 -3.09
CA SER A 176 15.24 1.40 -3.78
C SER A 176 14.08 1.27 -4.76
N ALA A 177 14.25 0.43 -5.79
CA ALA A 177 13.20 0.14 -6.78
C ALA A 177 11.88 -0.35 -6.15
N ILE A 178 11.96 -0.98 -4.97
CA ILE A 178 10.79 -1.46 -4.24
C ILE A 178 9.96 -0.34 -3.58
N THR A 179 10.57 0.82 -3.32
CA THR A 179 9.91 1.95 -2.65
C THR A 179 8.71 2.45 -3.44
N GLN A 180 8.84 2.57 -4.76
CA GLN A 180 7.74 2.99 -5.63
C GLN A 180 6.55 2.01 -5.54
N MET A 181 6.83 0.71 -5.49
CA MET A 181 5.79 -0.32 -5.35
C MET A 181 5.10 -0.26 -3.97
N CYS A 182 5.87 -0.01 -2.90
CA CYS A 182 5.31 0.22 -1.58
C CYS A 182 4.37 1.45 -1.56
N GLU A 183 4.76 2.55 -2.19
CA GLU A 183 3.94 3.77 -2.24
C GLU A 183 2.65 3.58 -3.04
N VAL A 184 2.72 2.89 -4.18
CA VAL A 184 1.56 2.63 -5.05
C VAL A 184 0.54 1.70 -4.37
N THR A 185 0.99 0.73 -3.59
CA THR A 185 0.13 -0.19 -2.81
C THR A 185 -0.38 0.42 -1.49
N GLY A 186 -0.07 1.68 -1.19
CA GLY A 186 -0.46 2.34 0.08
C GLY A 186 0.31 1.82 1.31
N GLY A 187 1.46 1.17 1.10
CA GLY A 187 2.39 0.76 2.14
C GLY A 187 3.58 1.72 2.29
N ARG A 188 4.70 1.22 2.82
CA ARG A 188 5.90 2.02 3.10
C ARG A 188 7.17 1.17 3.05
N SER A 189 8.25 1.72 2.48
CA SER A 189 9.60 1.17 2.63
C SER A 189 10.30 1.77 3.86
N TYR A 190 10.96 0.92 4.62
CA TYR A 190 11.74 1.28 5.80
C TYR A 190 13.21 1.01 5.52
N PHE A 191 14.02 2.04 5.68
CA PHE A 191 15.45 1.96 5.52
C PHE A 191 16.13 1.66 6.87
N VAL A 192 16.62 0.44 7.05
CA VAL A 192 17.12 -0.06 8.33
C VAL A 192 18.65 -0.07 8.35
N ARG A 193 19.25 0.83 9.14
CA ARG A 193 20.71 0.85 9.38
C ARG A 193 21.14 0.21 10.70
N THR A 194 20.30 0.27 11.73
CA THR A 194 20.62 -0.25 13.07
C THR A 194 19.55 -1.20 13.58
N GLN A 195 19.92 -2.08 14.51
CA GLN A 195 18.97 -2.99 15.16
C GLN A 195 17.87 -2.22 15.91
N ARG A 196 18.19 -1.04 16.44
CA ARG A 196 17.22 -0.17 17.10
C ARG A 196 16.18 0.36 16.11
N MET A 197 16.63 0.83 14.94
CA MET A 197 15.72 1.25 13.87
C MET A 197 14.83 0.09 13.41
N LEU A 198 15.38 -1.12 13.29
CA LEU A 198 14.60 -2.31 12.95
C LEU A 198 13.45 -2.53 13.95
N ASN A 199 13.74 -2.49 15.25
CA ASN A 199 12.72 -2.66 16.28
C ASN A 199 11.62 -1.59 16.19
N GLN A 200 12.00 -0.33 16.00
CA GLN A 200 11.05 0.78 15.81
C GLN A 200 10.19 0.60 14.54
N CYS A 201 10.77 0.10 13.45
CA CYS A 201 10.03 -0.22 12.23
C CYS A 201 8.96 -1.27 12.50
N LEU A 202 9.34 -2.36 13.17
CA LEU A 202 8.44 -3.47 13.45
C LEU A 202 7.30 -3.05 14.37
N GLU A 203 7.57 -2.26 15.40
CA GLU A 203 6.54 -1.69 16.27
C GLU A 203 5.56 -0.80 15.49
N SER A 204 6.07 0.05 14.58
CA SER A 204 5.23 0.88 13.70
C SER A 204 4.43 0.04 12.70
N LEU A 205 5.02 -1.03 12.18
CA LEU A 205 4.38 -1.92 11.19
C LEU A 205 3.20 -2.66 11.83
N VAL A 206 3.35 -3.20 13.04
CA VAL A 206 2.27 -3.89 13.77
C VAL A 206 1.04 -2.99 13.95
N GLN A 207 1.24 -1.69 14.20
CA GLN A 207 0.13 -0.72 14.33
C GLN A 207 -0.60 -0.45 13.01
N LYS A 208 0.09 -0.61 11.88
CA LYS A 208 -0.45 -0.41 10.52
C LYS A 208 -1.15 -1.63 9.95
N VAL A 209 -1.10 -2.78 10.65
CA VAL A 209 -1.77 -4.03 10.25
C VAL A 209 -3.26 -3.93 10.61
N GLN A 210 -4.01 -3.23 9.77
CA GLN A 210 -5.45 -2.98 9.85
C GLN A 210 -6.13 -3.20 8.49
N SER A 211 -7.42 -3.44 8.45
CA SER A 211 -8.19 -3.60 7.21
C SER A 211 -8.72 -2.24 6.75
N ASP A 212 -7.84 -1.44 6.15
CA ASP A 212 -8.14 -0.09 5.66
C ASP A 212 -8.13 -0.05 4.13
N VAL A 213 -8.82 0.93 3.55
CA VAL A 213 -8.98 1.05 2.10
C VAL A 213 -8.08 2.13 1.56
N VAL A 214 -7.31 1.82 0.52
CA VAL A 214 -6.46 2.79 -0.17
C VAL A 214 -7.26 3.50 -1.26
N ILE A 215 -7.22 4.84 -1.26
CA ILE A 215 -7.78 5.69 -2.32
C ILE A 215 -6.68 6.55 -2.91
N ASN A 216 -6.70 6.73 -4.24
CA ASN A 216 -5.81 7.67 -4.91
C ASN A 216 -6.50 9.04 -5.06
N PHE A 217 -5.95 10.06 -4.40
CA PHE A 217 -6.43 11.44 -4.50
C PHE A 217 -5.63 12.21 -5.55
N GLU A 218 -6.30 12.82 -6.51
CA GLU A 218 -5.70 13.67 -7.54
C GLU A 218 -6.28 15.09 -7.52
N LYS A 219 -5.43 16.12 -7.54
CA LYS A 219 -5.90 17.50 -7.66
C LYS A 219 -6.37 17.78 -9.10
N ASN A 220 -7.58 18.31 -9.24
CA ASN A 220 -8.13 18.72 -10.54
C ASN A 220 -7.25 19.82 -11.18
N GLY A 221 -6.90 19.64 -12.47
CA GLY A 221 -6.07 20.59 -13.24
C GLY A 221 -4.57 20.27 -13.34
N THR A 222 -4.06 19.23 -12.66
CA THR A 222 -2.62 18.89 -12.71
C THR A 222 -2.21 18.11 -13.97
N ARG A 223 -3.17 17.62 -14.76
CA ARG A 223 -2.94 16.99 -16.07
C ARG A 223 -3.59 17.79 -17.20
N ARG A 224 -2.91 18.82 -17.70
CA ARG A 224 -3.01 19.20 -19.11
C ARG A 224 -1.92 18.44 -19.87
N TRP A 225 -2.28 17.34 -20.53
CA TRP A 225 -1.47 16.89 -21.67
C TRP A 225 -1.60 17.96 -22.74
N THR A 226 -0.57 18.79 -22.89
CA THR A 226 -0.49 19.82 -23.92
C THR A 226 -0.20 19.14 -25.26
N TYR A 227 -1.24 18.73 -25.98
CA TYR A 227 -1.16 18.71 -27.43
C TYR A 227 -1.12 20.17 -27.93
N GLY A 228 0.09 20.65 -28.20
CA GLY A 228 0.34 21.83 -29.02
C GLY A 228 0.26 23.21 -28.32
N PHE A 229 1.39 23.92 -28.39
CA PHE A 229 1.54 25.38 -28.33
C PHE A 229 1.10 26.12 -27.06
N THR A 230 2.05 26.40 -26.15
CA THR A 230 2.64 27.75 -25.93
C THR A 230 3.52 27.79 -24.65
N ARG A 231 4.74 28.31 -24.85
CA ARG A 231 5.81 28.81 -23.93
C ARG A 231 5.95 28.28 -22.48
N PRO A 232 7.20 27.98 -22.04
CA PRO A 232 7.48 27.53 -20.68
C PRO A 232 7.58 28.72 -19.72
N SER A 233 6.60 28.87 -18.83
CA SER A 233 6.78 29.60 -17.57
C SER A 233 7.10 28.61 -16.46
N ASN A 234 8.23 28.83 -15.80
CA ASN A 234 8.79 27.98 -14.73
C ASN A 234 7.77 27.56 -13.65
N SER A 235 7.92 26.29 -13.24
CA SER A 235 7.68 25.74 -11.90
C SER A 235 6.26 25.75 -11.32
N PHE A 236 5.43 24.79 -11.76
CA PHE A 236 4.57 24.05 -10.81
C PHE A 236 5.19 22.67 -10.61
N ALA A 237 6.17 22.56 -9.72
CA ALA A 237 6.56 21.24 -9.23
C ALA A 237 5.30 20.59 -8.64
N ALA A 238 4.97 19.37 -9.05
CA ALA A 238 3.87 18.62 -8.48
C ALA A 238 4.11 18.48 -6.98
N GLN A 239 3.30 19.14 -6.16
CA GLN A 239 3.43 19.04 -4.71
C GLN A 239 3.05 17.62 -4.27
N PRO A 240 3.65 17.07 -3.20
CA PRO A 240 3.37 15.71 -2.73
C PRO A 240 1.89 15.44 -2.40
N TRP A 241 1.11 16.50 -2.15
CA TRP A 241 -0.33 16.42 -1.89
C TRP A 241 -1.20 16.49 -3.14
N HIS A 242 -0.64 16.81 -4.32
CA HIS A 242 -1.41 16.90 -5.58
C HIS A 242 -1.80 15.53 -6.14
N SER A 243 -1.04 14.48 -5.84
CA SER A 243 -1.37 13.10 -6.21
C SER A 243 -0.81 12.17 -5.15
N CYS A 244 -1.68 11.42 -4.45
CA CYS A 244 -1.22 10.51 -3.43
C CYS A 244 -2.22 9.38 -3.10
N HIS A 245 -1.68 8.20 -2.83
CA HIS A 245 -2.43 7.09 -2.24
C HIS A 245 -2.55 7.29 -0.74
N LYS A 246 -3.77 7.26 -0.21
CA LYS A 246 -4.06 7.45 1.22
C LYS A 246 -5.09 6.48 1.73
N LEU A 247 -4.86 6.05 2.98
CA LEU A 247 -5.78 5.17 3.67
C LEU A 247 -6.99 5.96 4.17
N ILE A 248 -8.14 5.34 3.99
CA ILE A 248 -9.38 5.71 4.66
C ILE A 248 -9.66 4.62 5.69
N TYR A 249 -9.76 5.03 6.95
CA TYR A 249 -9.99 4.11 8.07
C TYR A 249 -11.44 3.66 8.10
N VAL A 250 -11.65 2.36 7.89
CA VAL A 250 -12.98 1.74 7.95
C VAL A 250 -13.13 1.07 9.31
N ARG A 251 -13.66 1.82 10.28
CA ARG A 251 -13.82 1.32 11.64
C ARG A 251 -14.95 0.28 11.72
N PRO A 252 -14.68 -0.94 12.21
CA PRO A 252 -15.72 -1.92 12.46
C PRO A 252 -16.72 -1.41 13.51
N ASN A 253 -17.98 -1.79 13.36
CA ASN A 253 -18.98 -1.48 14.37
C ASN A 253 -18.66 -2.26 15.66
N SER A 254 -18.64 -1.57 16.81
CA SER A 254 -18.31 -2.15 18.12
C SER A 254 -19.25 -3.27 18.55
N LYS A 255 -20.47 -3.34 18.00
CA LYS A 255 -21.46 -4.37 18.33
C LYS A 255 -21.40 -5.60 17.42
N THR A 256 -21.08 -5.43 16.13
CA THR A 256 -21.12 -6.52 15.14
C THR A 256 -19.74 -6.97 14.69
N GLY A 257 -18.69 -6.19 14.93
CA GLY A 257 -17.32 -6.48 14.50
C GLY A 257 -17.09 -6.37 12.98
N VAL A 258 -18.10 -5.95 12.22
CA VAL A 258 -18.06 -5.82 10.75
C VAL A 258 -18.04 -4.33 10.38
N PRO A 259 -17.23 -3.91 9.40
CA PRO A 259 -17.29 -2.55 8.85
C PRO A 259 -18.70 -2.22 8.34
N VAL A 260 -19.21 -1.04 8.69
CA VAL A 260 -20.51 -0.54 8.23
C VAL A 260 -20.25 0.55 7.21
N GLY A 261 -20.74 0.34 5.99
CA GLY A 261 -20.78 1.33 4.91
C GLY A 261 -22.03 1.08 4.07
N LEU A 262 -22.68 2.16 3.66
CA LEU A 262 -23.92 2.13 2.87
C LEU A 262 -23.67 2.49 1.40
N TRP A 263 -22.63 3.28 1.13
CA TRP A 263 -22.39 3.90 -0.16
C TRP A 263 -21.06 3.43 -0.76
N PRO A 264 -21.05 2.39 -1.61
CA PRO A 264 -19.84 1.97 -2.29
C PRO A 264 -19.36 3.05 -3.27
N ILE A 265 -18.08 3.01 -3.62
CA ILE A 265 -17.54 3.84 -4.71
C ILE A 265 -17.90 3.15 -6.03
N PRO A 266 -18.58 3.81 -6.96
CA PRO A 266 -18.95 3.27 -8.27
C PRO A 266 -17.71 2.99 -9.14
N GLU A 267 -17.93 2.24 -10.21
CA GLU A 267 -16.93 2.02 -11.24
C GLU A 267 -16.60 3.31 -12.02
N SER A 268 -15.39 3.35 -12.56
CA SER A 268 -14.88 4.47 -13.39
C SER A 268 -15.44 4.48 -14.82
N PHE A 269 -16.36 3.56 -15.13
CA PHE A 269 -17.00 3.45 -16.44
C PHE A 269 -18.50 3.22 -16.28
N TRP A 270 -19.26 3.59 -17.31
CA TRP A 270 -20.67 3.27 -17.36
C TRP A 270 -20.87 1.86 -17.92
N PRO A 271 -21.55 0.96 -17.20
CA PRO A 271 -21.84 -0.37 -17.73
C PRO A 271 -22.90 -0.27 -18.83
N ASP A 272 -22.49 -0.42 -20.08
CA ASP A 272 -23.40 -0.56 -21.23
C ASP A 272 -23.62 -2.05 -21.53
N GLN A 273 -24.87 -2.45 -21.73
CA GLN A 273 -25.26 -3.83 -22.07
C GLN A 273 -24.68 -4.28 -23.42
N ASN A 274 -24.30 -3.34 -24.29
CA ASN A 274 -23.74 -3.63 -25.61
C ASN A 274 -22.21 -3.81 -25.60
N LEU A 275 -21.54 -3.64 -24.46
CA LEU A 275 -20.09 -3.81 -24.40
C LEU A 275 -19.70 -5.29 -24.49
N PRO A 276 -18.84 -5.69 -25.46
CA PRO A 276 -18.43 -7.08 -25.63
C PRO A 276 -17.53 -7.59 -24.49
N SER A 277 -16.84 -6.67 -23.80
CA SER A 277 -15.98 -6.96 -22.65
C SER A 277 -15.96 -5.77 -21.70
N LEU A 278 -15.88 -6.03 -20.40
CA LEU A 278 -15.73 -4.99 -19.39
C LEU A 278 -14.33 -4.36 -19.50
N PRO A 279 -14.21 -3.03 -19.37
CA PRO A 279 -12.91 -2.39 -19.32
C PRO A 279 -12.18 -2.75 -18.01
N PRO A 280 -10.84 -2.87 -18.04
CA PRO A 280 -10.07 -3.18 -16.83
C PRO A 280 -10.15 -2.02 -15.84
N ARG A 281 -10.42 -2.35 -14.57
CA ARG A 281 -10.46 -1.39 -13.45
C ARG A 281 -9.06 -1.16 -12.88
N THR A 282 -8.88 0.00 -12.25
CA THR A 282 -7.71 0.27 -11.42
C THR A 282 -7.90 -0.37 -10.04
N SER A 283 -6.83 -0.83 -9.42
CA SER A 283 -6.89 -1.42 -8.09
C SER A 283 -7.28 -0.42 -7.02
N HIS A 284 -6.89 0.85 -7.13
CA HIS A 284 -7.38 1.90 -6.25
C HIS A 284 -8.34 2.84 -6.99
N PRO A 285 -9.48 3.23 -6.38
CA PRO A 285 -10.34 4.22 -6.98
C PRO A 285 -9.61 5.56 -7.07
N VAL A 286 -9.67 6.18 -8.25
CA VAL A 286 -9.05 7.49 -8.51
C VAL A 286 -10.08 8.58 -8.36
N VAL A 287 -9.80 9.47 -7.42
CA VAL A 287 -10.74 10.43 -6.89
C VAL A 287 -10.14 11.83 -7.05
N ARG A 288 -10.79 12.69 -7.84
CA ARG A 288 -10.32 14.04 -8.12
C ARG A 288 -10.97 15.06 -7.22
N PHE A 289 -10.17 15.92 -6.60
CA PHE A 289 -10.66 16.99 -5.75
C PHE A 289 -10.31 18.36 -6.32
N SER A 290 -11.19 19.35 -6.08
CA SER A 290 -10.93 20.75 -6.36
C SER A 290 -10.78 21.53 -5.07
N CYS A 291 -9.75 22.38 -4.98
CA CYS A 291 -9.57 23.32 -3.87
C CYS A 291 -10.49 24.54 -4.04
N VAL A 292 -11.79 24.28 -4.21
CA VAL A 292 -12.84 25.30 -4.29
C VAL A 292 -13.78 25.01 -3.13
N ASP A 293 -13.87 25.96 -2.21
CA ASP A 293 -14.72 25.84 -1.05
C ASP A 293 -16.19 25.78 -1.47
N CYS A 294 -16.89 24.77 -0.97
CA CYS A 294 -18.34 24.64 -1.11
C CYS A 294 -18.99 24.38 0.24
N GLU A 295 -20.23 24.82 0.40
CA GLU A 295 -21.01 24.49 1.58
C GLU A 295 -21.36 23.00 1.57
N PRO A 296 -21.13 22.27 2.68
CA PRO A 296 -21.48 20.86 2.75
C PRO A 296 -22.99 20.70 2.58
N MET A 297 -23.40 19.97 1.56
CA MET A 297 -24.81 19.64 1.37
C MET A 297 -25.23 18.60 2.43
N VAL A 298 -25.74 19.08 3.57
CA VAL A 298 -26.32 18.22 4.61
C VAL A 298 -27.78 17.98 4.28
N ILE A 299 -28.11 16.78 3.81
CA ILE A 299 -29.50 16.38 3.58
C ILE A 299 -30.03 15.73 4.85
N ASP A 300 -31.05 16.33 5.46
CA ASP A 300 -31.69 15.80 6.66
C ASP A 300 -32.20 14.38 6.44
N LYS A 301 -31.82 13.47 7.36
CA LYS A 301 -32.20 12.04 7.39
C LYS A 301 -31.63 11.18 6.25
N LEU A 302 -30.79 11.70 5.36
CA LEU A 302 -30.02 10.86 4.44
C LEU A 302 -28.88 10.19 5.23
N PRO A 303 -28.77 8.86 5.23
CA PRO A 303 -27.63 8.22 5.86
C PRO A 303 -26.37 8.53 5.04
N PHE A 304 -25.26 8.81 5.72
CA PHE A 304 -23.96 9.06 5.09
C PHE A 304 -22.89 8.24 5.79
N ASP A 305 -21.87 7.86 5.04
CA ASP A 305 -20.69 7.21 5.60
C ASP A 305 -19.64 8.27 5.94
N LYS A 306 -19.08 8.18 7.15
CA LYS A 306 -17.99 9.04 7.62
C LYS A 306 -16.76 8.18 7.85
N TYR A 307 -15.71 8.46 7.11
CA TYR A 307 -14.43 7.81 7.29
C TYR A 307 -13.33 8.81 7.62
N GLU A 308 -12.37 8.37 8.42
CA GLU A 308 -11.22 9.20 8.79
C GLU A 308 -10.08 8.99 7.78
N LEU A 309 -9.46 10.08 7.34
CA LEU A 309 -8.33 10.04 6.41
C LEU A 309 -7.01 9.90 7.16
N GLU A 310 -6.10 9.09 6.63
CA GLU A 310 -4.73 8.97 7.12
C GLU A 310 -3.98 10.31 7.13
N PRO A 311 -3.25 10.63 8.22
CA PRO A 311 -2.37 11.78 8.29
C PRO A 311 -1.35 11.80 7.14
N SER A 312 -1.34 12.90 6.39
CA SER A 312 -0.52 13.06 5.19
C SER A 312 -0.33 14.53 4.81
N PRO A 313 0.55 14.86 3.84
CA PRO A 313 0.68 16.22 3.34
C PRO A 313 -0.65 16.81 2.85
N LEU A 314 -1.52 15.97 2.26
CA LEU A 314 -2.87 16.38 1.87
C LEU A 314 -3.73 16.70 3.10
N SER A 315 -3.77 15.82 4.10
CA SER A 315 -4.57 16.09 5.30
C SER A 315 -4.05 17.31 6.07
N GLN A 316 -2.73 17.52 6.13
CA GLN A 316 -2.11 18.70 6.72
C GLN A 316 -2.51 19.98 5.98
N TYR A 317 -2.42 19.97 4.64
CA TYR A 317 -2.83 21.10 3.83
C TYR A 317 -4.31 21.48 4.04
N ILE A 318 -5.19 20.47 4.15
CA ILE A 318 -6.61 20.69 4.45
C ILE A 318 -6.78 21.27 5.87
N LEU A 319 -6.07 20.76 6.87
CA LEU A 319 -6.14 21.25 8.26
C LEU A 319 -5.64 22.69 8.42
N GLU A 320 -4.61 23.08 7.67
CA GLU A 320 -4.04 24.44 7.71
C GLU A 320 -5.01 25.53 7.25
N GLN A 321 -5.99 25.20 6.41
CA GLN A 321 -6.96 26.19 5.90
C GLN A 321 -8.04 26.59 6.93
N LYS A 322 -8.16 25.86 8.06
CA LYS A 322 -8.96 26.24 9.25
C LYS A 322 -10.40 26.69 8.97
N SER A 323 -11.09 26.10 8.01
CA SER A 323 -12.47 26.47 7.63
C SER A 323 -13.48 25.37 8.01
N PRO A 324 -14.03 25.38 9.25
CA PRO A 324 -14.89 24.30 9.76
C PRO A 324 -16.27 24.18 9.08
N HIS A 325 -16.63 25.17 8.25
CA HIS A 325 -17.93 25.22 7.56
C HIS A 325 -17.83 25.04 6.04
N THR A 326 -16.63 24.80 5.52
CA THR A 326 -16.43 24.58 4.08
C THR A 326 -15.91 23.16 3.85
N CYS A 327 -16.35 22.56 2.76
CA CYS A 327 -15.82 21.29 2.29
C CYS A 327 -15.30 21.46 0.86
N TRP A 328 -14.53 20.48 0.40
CA TRP A 328 -14.17 20.37 -0.99
C TRP A 328 -14.98 19.27 -1.65
N GLN A 329 -15.54 19.60 -2.80
CA GLN A 329 -16.19 18.61 -3.63
C GLN A 329 -15.15 17.72 -4.29
N VAL A 330 -15.47 16.45 -4.28
CA VAL A 330 -14.62 15.39 -4.80
C VAL A 330 -15.44 14.54 -5.78
N LEU A 331 -14.83 14.28 -6.94
CA LEU A 331 -15.44 13.66 -8.10
C LEU A 331 -14.69 12.40 -8.47
N ILE A 332 -15.42 11.37 -8.87
CA ILE A 332 -14.83 10.13 -9.37
C ILE A 332 -14.52 10.32 -10.85
N VAL A 333 -13.31 9.94 -11.25
CA VAL A 333 -12.91 10.01 -12.65
C VAL A 333 -13.67 8.95 -13.43
N THR A 334 -14.61 9.37 -14.27
CA THR A 334 -15.32 8.49 -15.20
C THR A 334 -14.88 8.79 -16.63
N TYR A 335 -14.51 7.76 -17.39
CA TYR A 335 -13.98 7.92 -18.76
C TYR A 335 -14.99 8.53 -19.76
N TYR A 336 -16.28 8.56 -19.42
CA TYR A 336 -17.36 9.02 -20.30
C TYR A 336 -17.97 10.39 -19.94
N LEU A 337 -17.67 10.94 -18.76
CA LEU A 337 -18.42 12.08 -18.19
C LEU A 337 -17.76 13.46 -18.38
N GLU A 338 -16.87 13.62 -19.38
CA GLU A 338 -16.49 14.99 -19.80
C GLU A 338 -17.66 15.75 -20.46
N PHE A 339 -18.75 15.06 -20.86
CA PHE A 339 -19.83 15.67 -21.66
C PHE A 339 -21.19 15.85 -20.96
N LEU A 340 -21.49 15.21 -19.84
CA LEU A 340 -22.84 15.26 -19.22
C LEU A 340 -22.77 15.58 -17.71
N ARG A 341 -23.12 16.82 -17.35
CA ARG A 341 -23.12 17.34 -15.97
C ARG A 341 -24.19 16.75 -15.03
N CYS A 342 -24.79 15.60 -15.32
CA CYS A 342 -26.08 15.23 -14.71
C CYS A 342 -26.12 14.00 -13.81
N ASN A 343 -25.07 13.16 -13.72
CA ASN A 343 -25.06 11.99 -12.83
C ASN A 343 -23.75 11.92 -12.03
N TYR A 344 -23.56 12.84 -11.08
CA TYR A 344 -22.37 12.85 -10.24
C TYR A 344 -22.59 12.09 -8.93
N ILE A 345 -21.67 11.18 -8.63
CA ILE A 345 -21.48 10.71 -7.26
C ILE A 345 -20.62 11.75 -6.57
N TYR A 346 -21.18 12.36 -5.53
CA TYR A 346 -20.55 13.42 -4.78
C TYR A 346 -19.84 12.81 -3.58
N ILE A 347 -18.51 12.77 -3.64
CA ILE A 347 -17.70 12.55 -2.46
C ILE A 347 -17.38 13.94 -1.90
N TYR A 348 -17.44 14.13 -0.59
CA TYR A 348 -17.01 15.37 0.05
C TYR A 348 -15.85 15.07 0.97
N VAL A 349 -14.79 15.88 0.88
CA VAL A 349 -13.71 15.87 1.85
C VAL A 349 -13.88 17.10 2.72
N CYS A 350 -14.01 16.91 4.03
CA CYS A 350 -14.29 17.97 4.97
C CYS A 350 -13.40 17.84 6.21
N VAL A 351 -13.03 18.98 6.80
CA VAL A 351 -12.36 19.02 8.09
C VAL A 351 -13.40 18.84 9.19
N CYS A 352 -13.23 17.84 10.03
CA CYS A 352 -14.10 17.68 11.20
C CYS A 352 -13.66 18.62 12.32
N VAL A 353 -14.61 19.06 13.14
CA VAL A 353 -14.40 19.90 14.35
C VAL A 353 -13.36 19.31 15.32
N CYS A 354 -13.11 18.00 15.25
CA CYS A 354 -12.12 17.29 16.07
C CYS A 354 -10.66 17.38 15.56
N VAL A 355 -10.32 18.31 14.66
CA VAL A 355 -8.96 18.46 14.10
C VAL A 355 -8.48 17.19 13.35
N CYS A 356 -9.41 16.45 12.77
CA CYS A 356 -9.13 15.33 11.87
C CYS A 356 -9.80 15.57 10.52
N VAL A 357 -9.18 15.08 9.44
CA VAL A 357 -9.76 15.15 8.10
C VAL A 357 -10.65 13.94 7.91
N CYS A 358 -11.90 14.19 7.52
CA CYS A 358 -12.87 13.12 7.28
C CYS A 358 -13.34 13.15 5.83
N VAL A 359 -13.50 11.97 5.27
CA VAL A 359 -14.11 11.76 3.96
C VAL A 359 -15.55 11.32 4.18
N TYR A 360 -16.47 12.06 3.60
CA TYR A 360 -17.90 11.79 3.64
C TYR A 360 -18.35 11.27 2.27
N ILE A 361 -18.96 10.09 2.27
CA ILE A 361 -19.43 9.42 1.05
C ILE A 361 -20.95 9.25 1.14
N PHE A 362 -21.66 9.75 0.13
CA PHE A 362 -23.08 9.49 -0.09
C PHE A 362 -23.44 9.72 -1.56
N TRP A 363 -24.51 9.08 -2.04
CA TRP A 363 -24.97 9.28 -3.41
C TRP A 363 -26.15 10.25 -3.43
N ARG A 364 -26.21 11.10 -4.46
CA ARG A 364 -27.40 11.87 -4.78
C ARG A 364 -28.22 11.04 -5.76
N VAL A 365 -29.35 10.52 -5.29
CA VAL A 365 -30.37 9.84 -6.12
C VAL A 365 -31.26 10.87 -6.80
#